data_AF-A0A9Q3F0L1-F1
#
_entry.id   AF-A0A9Q3F0L1-F1
#
_cell.length_a   1.000
_cell.length_b   1.000
_cell.length_c   1.000
_cell.angle_alpha   90.00
_cell.angle_beta   90.00
_cell.angle_gamma   90.00
#
_symmetry.space_group_name_H-M   'P 1'
#
loop_
_entity.id
_entity.type
_entity.pdbx_description
1 polymer ?
#
loop_
_entity_poly.entity_id
_entity_poly.type
_entity_poly.pdbx_seq_one_letter_code
_entity_poly.pdbx_strand_id
1 'polypeptide(L)'
;MEPYFKEGDQVLVSTLNFKNLKGLKKMRDSFLGPFTISKLIGKEVVEVKLTVEFSRKHPVFPVSIVKPYFQTEEDKFPSRKKNPTPPEIVEVEDSPGPMKKIIKARKNRLNGKDQGQYLVRFKSQIGGWQKMPYHMGTFI
;
A
#
# COMPACT_ATOMS: atom_id res chain seq x y z
N MET A 1 22.34 -15.08 -17.42
CA MET A 1 23.33 -14.58 -16.44
C MET A 1 22.55 -14.24 -15.20
N GLU A 2 22.73 -14.97 -14.10
CA GLU A 2 22.05 -14.62 -12.85
C GLU A 2 22.65 -13.31 -12.30
N PRO A 3 21.83 -12.38 -11.78
CA PRO A 3 22.35 -11.14 -11.22
C PRO A 3 23.23 -11.44 -10.02
N TYR A 4 24.46 -10.92 -10.03
CA TYR A 4 25.38 -11.05 -8.91
C TYR A 4 25.02 -10.01 -7.86
N PHE A 5 24.37 -10.45 -6.78
CA PHE A 5 24.03 -9.59 -5.65
C PHE A 5 25.22 -9.39 -4.72
N LYS A 6 25.23 -8.26 -3.99
CA LYS A 6 26.21 -7.93 -2.95
C LYS A 6 25.50 -7.53 -1.66
N GLU A 7 26.20 -7.68 -0.55
CA GLU A 7 25.73 -7.15 0.74
C GLU A 7 25.53 -5.63 0.63
N GLY A 8 24.40 -5.14 1.12
CA GLY A 8 24.00 -3.73 0.99
C GLY A 8 23.14 -3.41 -0.23
N ASP A 9 23.06 -4.28 -1.23
CA ASP A 9 22.18 -4.05 -2.38
C ASP A 9 20.71 -4.02 -1.95
N GLN A 10 19.92 -3.17 -2.62
CA GLN A 10 18.47 -3.16 -2.47
C GLN A 10 17.82 -4.13 -3.45
N VAL A 11 16.88 -4.92 -2.95
CA VAL A 11 16.20 -5.94 -3.71
C VAL A 11 14.71 -5.99 -3.43
N LEU A 12 13.99 -6.56 -4.38
CA LEU A 12 12.57 -6.86 -4.33
C LEU A 12 12.37 -8.38 -4.20
N VAL A 13 11.50 -8.80 -3.28
CA VAL A 13 11.21 -10.22 -3.01
C VAL A 13 9.85 -10.60 -3.58
N SER A 14 9.78 -11.68 -4.35
CA SER A 14 8.54 -12.14 -4.98
C SER A 14 7.48 -12.59 -3.97
N THR A 15 6.22 -12.16 -4.17
CA THR A 15 5.08 -12.52 -3.31
C THR A 15 4.42 -13.86 -3.67
N LEU A 16 4.94 -14.57 -4.69
CA LEU A 16 4.36 -15.82 -5.19
C LEU A 16 4.10 -16.82 -4.06
N ASN A 17 5.07 -16.98 -3.16
CA ASN A 17 5.01 -17.96 -2.05
C ASN A 17 4.48 -17.38 -0.73
N PHE A 18 4.04 -16.13 -0.73
CA PHE A 18 3.51 -15.48 0.47
C PHE A 18 2.01 -15.80 0.61
N LYS A 19 1.67 -16.66 1.57
CA LYS A 19 0.27 -17.06 1.85
C LYS A 19 -0.52 -16.04 2.68
N ASN A 20 0.16 -15.29 3.55
CA ASN A 20 -0.46 -14.38 4.52
C ASN A 20 -0.11 -12.93 4.20
N LEU A 21 -0.50 -12.45 3.02
CA LEU A 21 -0.46 -11.03 2.68
C LEU A 21 -1.86 -10.44 2.76
N LYS A 22 -1.95 -9.19 3.20
CA LYS A 22 -3.21 -8.45 3.26
C LYS A 22 -3.72 -8.19 1.83
N GLY A 23 -5.04 -8.28 1.65
CA GLY A 23 -5.70 -7.94 0.38
C GLY A 23 -5.97 -9.12 -0.56
N LEU A 24 -6.62 -8.83 -1.69
CA LEU A 24 -6.97 -9.83 -2.70
C LEU A 24 -5.73 -10.21 -3.53
N LYS A 25 -5.54 -11.51 -3.81
CA LYS A 25 -4.38 -12.03 -4.58
C LYS A 25 -4.18 -11.35 -5.94
N LYS A 26 -5.24 -10.84 -6.58
CA LYS A 26 -5.18 -10.13 -7.86
C LYS A 26 -4.75 -8.66 -7.74
N MET A 27 -4.93 -8.04 -6.57
CA MET A 27 -4.64 -6.63 -6.33
C MET A 27 -3.33 -6.41 -5.56
N ARG A 28 -2.74 -7.46 -4.99
CA ARG A 28 -1.46 -7.35 -4.30
C ARG A 28 -0.32 -7.19 -5.29
N ASP A 29 0.73 -6.53 -4.85
CA ASP A 29 1.96 -6.43 -5.62
C ASP A 29 2.61 -7.80 -5.79
N SER A 30 3.20 -8.01 -6.97
CA SER A 30 3.92 -9.25 -7.28
C SER A 30 5.26 -9.33 -6.56
N PHE A 31 5.78 -8.19 -6.08
CA PHE A 31 7.03 -8.06 -5.35
C PHE A 31 6.88 -7.10 -4.16
N LEU A 32 7.65 -7.32 -3.10
CA LEU A 32 7.73 -6.47 -1.92
C LEU A 32 9.14 -5.92 -1.75
N GLY A 33 9.25 -4.76 -1.11
CA GLY A 33 10.52 -4.08 -0.86
C GLY A 33 10.47 -2.63 -1.33
N PRO A 34 11.61 -1.92 -1.33
CA PRO A 34 12.98 -2.45 -1.30
C PRO A 34 13.42 -2.99 0.07
N PHE A 35 14.11 -4.14 0.07
CA PHE A 35 14.80 -4.68 1.23
C PHE A 35 16.30 -4.69 0.99
N THR A 36 17.10 -4.44 2.02
CA THR A 36 18.56 -4.45 1.94
C THR A 36 19.09 -5.86 2.21
N ILE A 37 19.99 -6.36 1.38
CA ILE A 37 20.70 -7.62 1.63
C ILE A 37 21.60 -7.44 2.86
N SER A 38 21.37 -8.25 3.89
CA SER A 38 22.25 -8.31 5.07
C SER A 38 23.46 -9.21 4.82
N LYS A 39 23.24 -10.35 4.15
CA LYS A 39 24.27 -11.38 3.96
C LYS A 39 23.99 -12.22 2.73
N LEU A 40 25.06 -12.65 2.05
CA LEU A 40 24.99 -13.68 1.01
C LEU A 40 25.28 -15.06 1.62
N ILE A 41 24.37 -16.02 1.42
CA ILE A 41 24.53 -17.40 1.87
C ILE A 41 24.86 -18.25 0.63
N GLY A 42 26.15 -18.41 0.37
CA GLY A 42 26.62 -19.05 -0.85
C GLY A 42 26.28 -18.21 -2.10
N LYS A 43 26.00 -18.88 -3.22
CA LYS A 43 25.71 -18.23 -4.51
C LYS A 43 24.22 -18.11 -4.81
N GLU A 44 23.39 -18.96 -4.22
CA GLU A 44 21.98 -19.10 -4.58
C GLU A 44 21.02 -18.50 -3.56
N VAL A 45 21.50 -18.06 -2.40
CA VAL A 45 20.63 -17.64 -1.29
C VAL A 45 21.09 -16.30 -0.73
N VAL A 46 20.13 -15.42 -0.47
CA VAL A 46 20.36 -14.10 0.12
C VAL A 46 19.53 -13.95 1.39
N GLU A 47 20.13 -13.32 2.39
CA GLU A 47 19.44 -12.88 3.60
C GLU A 47 19.15 -11.39 3.47
N VAL A 48 17.91 -10.98 3.75
CA VAL A 48 17.47 -9.59 3.63
C VAL A 48 16.93 -9.05 4.96
N LYS A 49 17.12 -7.76 5.18
CA LYS A 49 16.52 -7.03 6.29
C LYS A 49 15.06 -6.72 5.99
N LEU A 50 14.16 -7.53 6.54
CA LEU A 50 12.72 -7.32 6.43
C LEU A 50 12.24 -6.18 7.35
N THR A 51 11.25 -5.43 6.91
CA THR A 51 10.58 -4.42 7.75
C THR A 51 9.74 -5.09 8.84
N VAL A 52 9.35 -4.32 9.86
CA VAL A 52 8.59 -4.82 11.03
C VAL A 52 7.31 -5.55 10.61
N GLU A 53 6.63 -5.07 9.57
CA GLU A 53 5.41 -5.69 9.01
C GLU A 53 5.65 -7.13 8.52
N PHE A 54 6.87 -7.44 8.08
CA PHE A 54 7.25 -8.75 7.58
C PHE A 54 8.18 -9.53 8.53
N SER A 55 8.38 -9.07 9.77
CA SER A 55 9.26 -9.71 10.77
C SER A 55 8.94 -11.19 11.05
N ARG A 56 7.68 -11.61 10.86
CA ARG A 56 7.24 -13.01 11.01
C ARG A 56 7.59 -13.91 9.81
N LYS A 57 8.12 -13.36 8.72
CA LYS A 57 8.57 -14.11 7.54
C LYS A 57 10.05 -14.47 7.68
N HIS A 58 10.45 -15.59 7.11
CA HIS A 58 11.85 -15.95 7.04
C HIS A 58 12.61 -14.90 6.21
N PRO A 59 13.74 -14.35 6.71
CA PRO A 59 14.52 -13.33 6.00
C PRO A 59 15.40 -13.89 4.89
N VAL A 60 15.43 -15.22 4.71
CA VAL A 60 16.31 -15.92 3.78
C VAL A 60 15.53 -16.33 2.54
N PHE A 61 15.98 -15.91 1.37
CA PHE A 61 15.32 -16.14 0.08
C PHE A 61 16.30 -16.64 -0.99
N PRO A 62 15.89 -17.59 -1.85
CA PRO A 62 16.66 -17.94 -3.04
C PRO A 62 16.78 -16.75 -4.01
N VAL A 63 17.94 -16.63 -4.66
CA VAL A 63 18.26 -15.62 -5.69
C VAL A 63 17.22 -15.62 -6.82
N SER A 64 16.67 -16.79 -7.16
CA SER A 64 15.66 -16.95 -8.22
C SER A 64 14.34 -16.21 -7.97
N ILE A 65 14.02 -15.89 -6.71
CA ILE A 65 12.78 -15.17 -6.33
C ILE A 65 13.05 -13.72 -5.90
N VAL A 66 14.28 -13.26 -6.09
CA VAL A 66 14.74 -11.92 -5.73
C VAL A 66 15.08 -11.15 -7.01
N LYS A 67 14.76 -9.86 -7.04
CA LYS A 67 15.10 -8.96 -8.16
C LYS A 67 15.88 -7.74 -7.66
N PRO A 68 16.85 -7.24 -8.42
CA PRO A 68 17.49 -5.97 -8.10
C PRO A 68 16.46 -4.84 -8.09
N TYR A 69 16.54 -3.97 -7.08
CA TYR A 69 15.75 -2.76 -7.03
C TYR A 69 16.49 -1.64 -7.76
N PHE A 70 15.83 -1.02 -8.73
CA PHE A 70 16.34 0.17 -9.41
C PHE A 70 15.50 1.37 -9.00
N GLN A 71 16.12 2.33 -8.34
CA GLN A 71 15.46 3.59 -8.03
C GLN A 71 15.10 4.29 -9.34
N THR A 72 13.88 4.86 -9.40
CA THR A 72 13.48 5.65 -10.56
C THR A 72 14.17 7.00 -10.47
N GLU A 73 15.14 7.23 -11.37
CA GLU A 73 15.76 8.54 -11.56
C GLU A 73 14.74 9.49 -12.22
N GLU A 74 14.44 10.62 -11.58
CA GLU A 74 13.46 11.59 -12.06
C GLU A 74 13.90 12.22 -13.39
N ASP A 75 15.20 12.47 -13.53
CA ASP A 75 15.80 13.06 -14.72
C ASP A 75 15.72 12.16 -15.95
N LYS A 76 15.70 10.83 -15.76
CA LYS A 76 15.60 9.88 -16.88
C LYS A 76 14.19 9.81 -17.47
N PHE A 77 13.17 10.17 -16.70
CA PHE A 77 11.77 10.04 -17.12
C PHE A 77 10.93 11.27 -16.72
N PRO A 78 11.21 12.46 -17.26
CA PRO A 78 10.57 13.72 -16.84
C PRO A 78 9.05 13.74 -17.09
N SER A 79 8.55 12.96 -18.06
CA SER A 79 7.11 12.86 -18.35
C SER A 79 6.34 11.95 -17.39
N ARG A 80 7.01 11.22 -16.49
CA ARG A 80 6.35 10.32 -15.54
C ARG A 80 5.75 11.10 -14.39
N LYS A 81 4.43 11.27 -14.38
CA LYS A 81 3.71 11.88 -13.27
C LYS A 81 3.82 10.99 -12.04
N LYS A 82 4.36 11.52 -10.93
CA LYS A 82 4.26 10.87 -9.62
C LYS A 82 2.77 10.75 -9.27
N ASN A 83 2.35 9.59 -8.76
CA ASN A 83 1.02 9.49 -8.20
C ASN A 83 0.91 10.52 -7.07
N PRO A 84 -0.13 11.36 -7.05
CA PRO A 84 -0.30 12.32 -5.97
C PRO A 84 -0.34 11.56 -4.64
N THR A 85 0.42 12.04 -3.65
CA THR A 85 0.35 11.52 -2.29
C THR A 85 -1.12 11.46 -1.87
N PRO A 86 -1.62 10.33 -1.34
CA PRO A 86 -2.97 10.27 -0.83
C PRO A 86 -3.20 11.43 0.13
N PRO A 87 -4.36 12.14 0.06
CA PRO A 87 -4.64 13.20 0.99
C PRO A 87 -4.58 12.64 2.42
N GLU A 88 -3.94 13.40 3.32
CA GLU A 88 -3.90 13.06 4.73
C GLU A 88 -5.34 12.92 5.25
N ILE A 89 -5.65 11.78 5.84
CA ILE A 89 -6.95 11.52 6.43
C ILE A 89 -6.95 12.27 7.76
N VAL A 90 -7.41 13.51 7.76
CA VAL A 90 -7.63 14.26 8.99
C VAL A 90 -8.78 13.58 9.72
N GLU A 91 -8.53 13.05 10.91
CA GLU A 91 -9.61 12.70 11.85
C GLU A 91 -10.28 14.01 12.26
N VAL A 92 -11.32 14.40 11.52
CA VAL A 92 -12.15 15.54 11.87
C VAL A 92 -12.94 15.12 13.11
N GLU A 93 -12.69 15.78 14.25
CA GLU A 93 -13.54 15.66 15.45
C GLU A 93 -15.01 15.74 15.03
N ASP A 94 -15.77 14.72 15.44
CA ASP A 94 -17.15 14.45 15.03
C ASP A 94 -18.08 15.63 15.32
N SER A 95 -18.12 16.57 14.38
CA SER A 95 -19.31 17.36 14.10
C SER A 95 -19.40 17.50 12.60
N PRO A 96 -20.04 16.53 11.91
CA PRO A 96 -20.37 16.69 10.51
C PRO A 96 -21.16 17.99 10.36
N GLY A 97 -20.54 18.98 9.72
CA GLY A 97 -21.23 20.21 9.31
C GLY A 97 -22.48 19.87 8.49
N PRO A 98 -23.38 20.85 8.24
CA PRO A 98 -24.68 20.57 7.65
C PRO A 98 -24.57 19.76 6.35
N MET A 99 -25.15 18.56 6.36
CA MET A 99 -25.17 17.64 5.23
C MET A 99 -25.84 18.29 4.02
N LYS A 100 -25.22 18.22 2.83
CA LYS A 100 -25.78 18.81 1.61
C LYS A 100 -26.57 17.82 0.78
N LYS A 101 -26.07 16.59 0.60
CA LYS A 101 -26.73 15.57 -0.24
C LYS A 101 -26.20 14.16 0.00
N ILE A 102 -27.08 13.16 0.00
CA ILE A 102 -26.71 11.75 -0.14
C ILE A 102 -26.53 11.43 -1.63
N ILE A 103 -25.34 10.96 -2.01
CA ILE A 103 -25.00 10.60 -3.39
C ILE A 103 -25.37 9.14 -3.67
N LYS A 104 -25.12 8.24 -2.71
CA LYS A 104 -25.28 6.81 -2.93
C LYS A 104 -25.57 6.11 -1.61
N ALA A 105 -26.46 5.13 -1.64
CA ALA A 105 -26.69 4.21 -0.53
C ALA A 105 -26.34 2.79 -1.00
N ARG A 106 -25.74 1.99 -0.11
CA ARG A 106 -25.52 0.56 -0.33
C ARG A 106 -25.70 -0.20 0.97
N LYS A 107 -26.13 -1.45 0.89
CA LYS A 107 -26.06 -2.40 2.01
C LYS A 107 -24.77 -3.20 1.89
N ASN A 108 -24.03 -3.34 2.99
CA ASN A 108 -22.80 -4.11 3.03
C ASN A 108 -22.81 -5.00 4.28
N ARG A 109 -22.50 -6.28 4.12
CA ARG A 109 -22.47 -7.19 5.25
C ARG A 109 -21.09 -7.15 5.91
N LEU A 110 -21.03 -6.64 7.13
CA LEU A 110 -19.81 -6.53 7.93
C LEU A 110 -20.02 -7.27 9.25
N ASN A 111 -19.07 -8.13 9.63
CA ASN A 111 -19.14 -8.96 10.85
C ASN A 111 -20.48 -9.73 11.00
N GLY A 112 -21.01 -10.25 9.89
CA GLY A 112 -22.26 -11.01 9.87
C GLY A 112 -23.56 -10.19 9.90
N LYS A 113 -23.48 -8.86 10.12
CA LYS A 113 -24.62 -7.94 10.17
C LYS A 113 -24.71 -7.12 8.89
N ASP A 114 -25.93 -6.87 8.41
CA ASP A 114 -26.16 -5.96 7.30
C ASP A 114 -26.05 -4.51 7.79
N GLN A 115 -25.07 -3.79 7.26
CA GLN A 115 -24.84 -2.38 7.56
C GLN A 115 -25.14 -1.53 6.33
N GLY A 116 -26.00 -0.52 6.51
CA GLY A 116 -26.23 0.51 5.49
C GLY A 116 -25.05 1.48 5.46
N GLN A 117 -24.46 1.69 4.29
CA GLN A 117 -23.42 2.68 4.07
C GLN A 117 -23.93 3.75 3.11
N TYR A 118 -23.68 5.01 3.45
CA TYR A 118 -24.09 6.16 2.66
C TYR A 118 -22.87 6.98 2.22
N LEU A 119 -22.84 7.33 0.94
CA LEU A 119 -21.90 8.28 0.37
C LEU A 119 -22.52 9.67 0.49
N VAL A 120 -22.00 10.50 1.39
CA VAL A 120 -22.55 11.82 1.69
C VAL A 120 -21.64 12.92 1.14
N ARG A 121 -22.25 13.99 0.62
CA ARG A 121 -21.59 15.25 0.27
C ARG A 121 -21.87 16.28 1.36
N PHE A 122 -20.81 16.76 2.00
CA PHE A 122 -20.87 17.86 2.96
C PHE A 122 -20.64 19.22 2.29
N LYS A 123 -21.07 20.30 2.95
CA LYS A 123 -20.75 21.68 2.57
C LYS A 123 -19.48 22.09 3.31
N SER A 124 -18.43 22.48 2.59
CA SER A 124 -17.20 23.02 3.20
C SER A 124 -17.52 24.30 3.97
N GLN A 125 -17.00 24.43 5.20
CA GLN A 125 -17.00 25.70 5.94
C GLN A 125 -15.77 26.57 5.61
N ILE A 126 -14.77 26.01 4.92
CA ILE A 126 -13.58 26.74 4.51
C ILE A 126 -13.78 27.15 3.05
N GLY A 127 -13.84 28.46 2.80
CA GLY A 127 -14.02 29.10 1.51
C GLY A 127 -12.82 28.94 0.57
N GLY A 128 -12.42 27.70 0.29
CA GLY A 128 -11.36 27.35 -0.64
C GLY A 128 -11.62 26.01 -1.31
N TRP A 129 -11.36 25.92 -2.61
CA TRP A 129 -11.61 24.71 -3.41
C TRP A 129 -10.59 23.62 -3.07
N GLN A 130 -10.97 22.68 -2.19
CA GLN A 130 -10.30 21.39 -2.03
C GLN A 130 -11.28 20.24 -2.28
N LYS A 131 -10.88 19.27 -3.10
CA LYS A 131 -11.63 18.02 -3.30
C LYS A 131 -11.46 17.15 -2.06
N MET A 132 -12.46 17.12 -1.19
CA MET A 132 -12.47 16.32 0.04
C MET A 132 -12.69 14.83 -0.25
N PRO A 133 -12.09 13.92 0.53
CA PRO A 133 -12.32 12.48 0.40
C PRO A 133 -13.75 12.10 0.85
N TYR A 134 -14.31 11.11 0.17
CA TYR A 134 -15.59 10.52 0.48
C TYR A 134 -15.54 9.81 1.85
N HIS A 135 -16.33 10.27 2.82
CA HIS A 135 -16.45 9.61 4.11
C HIS A 135 -17.51 8.49 4.04
N MET A 136 -17.11 7.27 4.41
CA MET A 136 -18.03 6.14 4.61
C MET A 136 -18.49 6.16 6.07
N GLY A 137 -19.65 6.75 6.34
CA GLY A 137 -20.26 6.75 7.67
C GLY A 137 -21.21 5.56 7.85
N THR A 138 -21.15 4.92 9.01
CA THR A 138 -22.16 4.00 9.54
C THR A 138 -22.84 4.73 10.71
N PHE A 139 -24.14 5.02 10.59
CA PHE A 139 -24.93 5.49 11.73
C PHE A 139 -25.67 4.27 12.32
N ILE A 140 -25.61 4.12 13.65
CA ILE A 140 -26.31 3.09 14.43
C ILE A 140 -27.72 3.59 14.74
#